data_AF-A0A3D0XVN5-F1
#
_entry.id   AF-A0A3D0XVN5-F1
#
_cell.length_a   1.000
_cell.length_b   1.000
_cell.length_c   1.000
_cell.angle_alpha   90.00
_cell.angle_beta   90.00
_cell.angle_gamma   90.00
#
_symmetry.space_group_name_H-M   'P 1'
#
loop_
_entity.id
_entity.type
_entity.pdbx_description
1 polymer ?
#
loop_
_entity_poly.entity_id
_entity_poly.type
_entity_poly.pdbx_seq_one_letter_code
_entity_poly.pdbx_strand_id
1 'polypeptide(L)'
;DKIDVAIRRAGLTGVNQNMAELTLSYADEMGANLVRTTAHSGARPSHAVWQGRVFSRSGKSDKYPDFVESTGYGTGPGLCGWNCRHSFGPYLPGISPEIYLQKDLNRMNHATVTYGGEKIKYYDATQMQRSMERKIRATKRELAAYDEAGFKDDFAAASAKLKAQRDGLNDFCKQTKLLRQNEREQVLGYSHSQAAKAVWAFRR
;
A
#
# COMPACT_ATOMS: atom_id res chain seq x y z
N ASP A 1 -15.46 5.49 3.72
CA ASP A 1 -15.01 4.61 2.62
C ASP A 1 -16.20 4.15 1.77
N LYS A 2 -15.98 3.77 0.51
CA LYS A 2 -16.98 3.09 -0.32
C LYS A 2 -16.78 1.57 -0.22
N ILE A 3 -17.81 0.77 -0.51
CA ILE A 3 -17.82 -0.69 -0.27
C ILE A 3 -16.65 -1.39 -0.99
N ASP A 4 -16.39 -1.08 -2.26
CA ASP A 4 -15.28 -1.65 -3.03
C ASP A 4 -13.91 -1.42 -2.37
N VAL A 5 -13.70 -0.23 -1.81
CA VAL A 5 -12.45 0.13 -1.12
C VAL A 5 -12.33 -0.62 0.21
N ALA A 6 -13.44 -0.73 0.95
CA ALA A 6 -13.48 -1.46 2.21
C ALA A 6 -13.19 -2.95 2.02
N ILE A 7 -13.84 -3.58 1.03
CA ILE A 7 -13.62 -4.99 0.66
C ILE A 7 -12.16 -5.22 0.29
N ARG A 8 -11.58 -4.38 -0.58
CA ARG A 8 -10.18 -4.51 -0.97
C ARG A 8 -9.24 -4.41 0.22
N ARG A 9 -9.45 -3.42 1.10
CA ARG A 9 -8.62 -3.24 2.30
C ARG A 9 -8.73 -4.42 3.25
N ALA A 10 -9.96 -4.89 3.50
CA ALA A 10 -10.21 -6.03 4.37
C ALA A 10 -9.56 -7.30 3.81
N GLY A 11 -9.73 -7.59 2.52
CA GLY A 11 -9.12 -8.75 1.87
C GLY A 11 -7.59 -8.73 1.94
N LEU A 12 -6.94 -7.62 1.56
CA LEU A 12 -5.48 -7.53 1.64
C LEU A 12 -4.95 -7.65 3.08
N THR A 13 -5.65 -7.03 4.04
CA THR A 13 -5.24 -7.10 5.44
C THR A 13 -5.41 -8.51 5.98
N GLY A 14 -6.55 -9.15 5.69
CA GLY A 14 -6.84 -10.52 6.12
C GLY A 14 -5.86 -11.54 5.55
N VAL A 15 -5.44 -11.39 4.28
CA VAL A 15 -4.37 -12.24 3.72
C VAL A 15 -3.07 -12.07 4.50
N ASN A 16 -2.66 -10.84 4.81
CA ASN A 16 -1.43 -10.60 5.56
C ASN A 16 -1.50 -11.13 6.99
N GLN A 17 -2.67 -11.00 7.65
CA GLN A 17 -2.91 -11.54 8.99
C GLN A 17 -2.90 -13.08 8.99
N ASN A 18 -3.54 -13.72 8.01
CA ASN A 18 -3.49 -15.18 7.87
C ASN A 18 -2.05 -15.68 7.64
N MET A 19 -1.26 -15.00 6.82
CA MET A 19 0.15 -15.36 6.63
C MET A 19 0.98 -15.16 7.91
N ALA A 20 0.64 -14.18 8.74
CA ALA A 20 1.28 -13.97 10.03
C ALA A 20 0.97 -15.11 11.02
N GLU A 21 -0.30 -15.54 11.10
CA GLU A 21 -0.72 -16.71 11.89
C GLU A 21 0.01 -17.99 11.45
N LEU A 22 0.06 -18.26 10.14
CA LEU A 22 0.81 -19.40 9.60
C LEU A 22 2.31 -19.34 9.95
N THR A 23 2.89 -18.15 9.88
CA THR A 23 4.30 -17.93 10.26
C THR A 23 4.54 -18.23 11.73
N LEU A 24 3.61 -17.84 12.62
CA LEU A 24 3.71 -18.15 14.04
C LEU A 24 3.58 -19.65 14.32
N SER A 25 2.69 -20.36 13.61
CA SER A 25 2.55 -21.82 13.66
C SER A 25 3.85 -22.52 13.26
N TYR A 26 4.47 -22.12 12.14
CA TYR A 26 5.76 -22.67 11.75
C TYR A 26 6.87 -22.34 12.74
N ALA A 27 6.85 -21.13 13.32
CA ALA A 27 7.80 -20.80 14.37
C ALA A 27 7.64 -21.70 15.60
N ASP A 28 6.42 -22.13 15.95
CA ASP A 28 6.18 -23.09 17.04
C ASP A 28 6.69 -24.49 16.69
N GLU A 29 6.39 -24.98 15.50
CA GLU A 29 6.89 -26.28 15.01
C GLU A 29 8.43 -26.34 14.99
N MET A 30 9.07 -25.22 14.66
CA MET A 30 10.53 -25.08 14.64
C MET A 30 11.15 -24.80 16.02
N GLY A 31 10.34 -24.59 17.07
CA GLY A 31 10.82 -24.13 18.37
C GLY A 31 11.50 -22.75 18.33
N ALA A 32 11.21 -21.94 17.31
CA ALA A 32 11.82 -20.64 17.11
C ALA A 32 11.13 -19.58 17.99
N ASN A 33 11.79 -19.15 19.06
CA ASN A 33 11.28 -18.09 19.94
C ASN A 33 11.51 -16.67 19.37
N LEU A 34 12.28 -16.52 18.30
CA LEU A 34 12.57 -15.21 17.71
C LEU A 34 11.94 -15.10 16.33
N VAL A 35 11.52 -13.88 15.99
CA VAL A 35 11.07 -13.52 14.65
C VAL A 35 11.81 -12.30 14.16
N ARG A 36 12.08 -12.25 12.85
CA ARG A 36 12.61 -11.07 12.18
C ARG A 36 11.56 -10.47 11.26
N THR A 37 11.33 -9.18 11.39
CA THR A 37 10.42 -8.42 10.52
C THR A 37 11.05 -8.14 9.16
N THR A 38 10.20 -8.02 8.13
CA THR A 38 10.65 -7.60 6.80
C THR A 38 10.97 -6.10 6.77
N ALA A 39 11.62 -5.66 5.70
CA ALA A 39 11.91 -4.25 5.43
C ALA A 39 11.57 -3.90 3.97
N HIS A 40 11.03 -2.70 3.75
CA HIS A 40 10.73 -2.18 2.43
C HIS A 40 10.78 -0.64 2.38
N SER A 41 11.05 -0.06 1.20
CA SER A 41 10.95 1.39 1.03
C SER A 41 9.51 1.88 1.23
N GLY A 42 9.33 3.06 1.82
CA GLY A 42 8.00 3.65 2.02
C GLY A 42 7.16 2.97 3.10
N ALA A 43 7.81 2.34 4.08
CA ALA A 43 7.19 2.09 5.38
C ALA A 43 6.63 3.39 5.95
N ARG A 44 5.45 3.34 6.59
CA ARG A 44 4.94 4.51 7.30
C ARG A 44 5.86 4.82 8.49
N PRO A 45 6.02 6.09 8.91
CA PRO A 45 7.02 6.47 9.90
C PRO A 45 6.97 5.64 11.20
N SER A 46 5.77 5.38 11.72
CA SER A 46 5.60 4.57 12.94
C SER A 46 5.96 3.09 12.77
N HIS A 47 6.05 2.57 11.55
CA HIS A 47 6.42 1.18 11.27
C HIS A 47 7.89 1.03 10.85
N ALA A 48 8.51 2.12 10.40
CA ALA A 48 9.90 2.11 9.98
C ALA A 48 10.85 1.64 11.10
N VAL A 49 10.46 1.87 12.36
CA VAL A 49 11.21 1.45 13.54
C VAL A 49 11.28 -0.06 13.71
N TRP A 50 10.42 -0.82 13.04
CA TRP A 50 10.41 -2.28 13.10
C TRP A 50 11.29 -2.92 12.04
N GLN A 51 11.65 -2.22 10.96
CA GLN A 51 12.23 -2.85 9.77
C GLN A 51 13.50 -3.67 10.08
N GLY A 52 13.49 -4.94 9.68
CA GLY A 52 14.63 -5.85 9.81
C GLY A 52 15.02 -6.22 11.24
N ARG A 53 14.24 -5.80 12.24
CA ARG A 53 14.52 -6.09 13.65
C ARG A 53 14.11 -7.50 14.03
N VAL A 54 14.83 -8.04 15.01
CA VAL A 54 14.52 -9.32 15.65
C VAL A 54 13.78 -9.05 16.96
N PHE A 55 12.72 -9.80 17.21
CA PHE A 55 11.88 -9.70 18.41
C PHE A 55 11.71 -11.07 19.05
N SER A 56 11.49 -11.08 20.37
CA SER A 56 11.12 -12.28 21.12
C SER A 56 9.62 -12.49 21.11
N ARG A 57 9.18 -13.68 20.67
CA ARG A 57 7.77 -14.08 20.68
C ARG A 57 7.25 -14.30 22.11
N SER A 58 8.09 -14.82 23.00
CA SER A 58 7.72 -15.07 24.39
C SER A 58 7.85 -13.86 25.32
N GLY A 59 8.51 -12.78 24.87
CA GLY A 59 8.81 -11.60 25.69
C GLY A 59 9.87 -11.80 26.77
N LYS A 60 10.45 -13.01 26.89
CA LYS A 60 11.38 -13.38 27.98
C LYS A 60 12.86 -13.25 27.61
N SER A 61 13.18 -12.64 26.48
CA SER A 61 14.58 -12.49 26.06
C SER A 61 15.21 -11.24 26.66
N ASP A 62 16.37 -11.40 27.30
CA ASP A 62 17.16 -10.26 27.77
C ASP A 62 17.81 -9.46 26.63
N LYS A 63 17.88 -10.04 25.43
CA LYS A 63 18.56 -9.45 24.26
C LYS A 63 17.60 -8.85 23.23
N TYR A 64 16.42 -9.45 23.07
CA TYR A 64 15.47 -9.08 22.02
C TYR A 64 14.17 -8.57 22.64
N PRO A 65 13.66 -7.41 22.18
CA PRO A 65 12.45 -6.83 22.74
C PRO A 65 11.23 -7.71 22.45
N ASP A 66 10.19 -7.56 23.27
CA ASP A 66 8.92 -8.28 23.09
C ASP A 66 8.27 -7.95 21.74
N PHE A 67 7.82 -8.98 21.04
CA PHE A 67 7.23 -8.87 19.70
C PHE A 67 5.89 -8.14 19.70
N VAL A 68 5.00 -8.46 20.63
CA VAL A 68 3.63 -7.93 20.66
C VAL A 68 3.65 -6.49 21.16
N GLU A 69 4.33 -6.23 22.27
CA GLU A 69 4.45 -4.90 22.89
C GLU A 69 5.14 -3.90 21.95
N SER A 70 6.27 -4.30 21.34
CA SER A 70 7.05 -3.38 20.49
C SER A 70 6.40 -3.05 19.16
N THR A 71 5.54 -3.94 18.66
CA THR A 71 4.97 -3.83 17.31
C THR A 71 3.46 -3.65 17.28
N GLY A 72 2.80 -3.79 18.42
CA GLY A 72 1.34 -3.80 18.52
C GLY A 72 0.69 -4.94 17.73
N TYR A 73 1.40 -6.04 17.45
CA TYR A 73 0.85 -7.18 16.73
C TYR A 73 -0.49 -7.62 17.34
N GLY A 74 -1.47 -7.97 16.48
CA GLY A 74 -2.85 -8.25 16.89
C GLY A 74 -3.75 -7.01 17.00
N THR A 75 -3.20 -5.79 16.90
CA THR A 75 -4.01 -4.56 16.87
C THR A 75 -4.20 -4.02 15.44
N GLY A 76 -5.24 -3.21 15.24
CA GLY A 76 -5.49 -2.51 13.98
C GLY A 76 -4.30 -1.70 13.44
N PRO A 77 -3.67 -0.83 14.25
CA PRO A 77 -2.48 -0.10 13.82
C PRO A 77 -1.19 -0.93 13.87
N GLY A 78 -1.15 -2.11 14.48
CA GLY A 78 0.08 -2.87 14.68
C GLY A 78 0.72 -3.46 13.42
N LEU A 79 1.80 -4.22 13.64
CA LEU A 79 2.40 -5.08 12.63
C LEU A 79 1.36 -6.06 12.07
N CYS A 80 1.39 -6.27 10.76
CA CYS A 80 0.36 -6.98 9.99
C CYS A 80 -1.07 -6.41 10.10
N GLY A 81 -1.26 -5.26 10.76
CA GLY A 81 -2.53 -4.54 10.86
C GLY A 81 -2.93 -3.83 9.57
N TRP A 82 -3.91 -2.93 9.66
CA TRP A 82 -4.60 -2.34 8.50
C TRP A 82 -3.63 -1.73 7.49
N ASN A 83 -3.65 -2.27 6.27
CA ASN A 83 -2.82 -1.78 5.15
C ASN A 83 -1.30 -1.75 5.46
N CYS A 84 -0.86 -2.51 6.46
CA CYS A 84 0.56 -2.75 6.72
C CYS A 84 1.10 -3.71 5.65
N ARG A 85 2.28 -3.39 5.11
CA ARG A 85 2.97 -4.22 4.10
C ARG A 85 4.15 -5.00 4.70
N HIS A 86 4.37 -4.86 6.00
CA HIS A 86 5.35 -5.68 6.70
C HIS A 86 4.77 -7.04 7.00
N SER A 87 5.68 -8.01 7.06
CA SER A 87 5.47 -9.33 7.61
C SER A 87 6.68 -9.65 8.49
N PHE A 88 6.80 -10.89 8.94
CA PHE A 88 7.93 -11.40 9.69
C PHE A 88 8.14 -12.89 9.37
N GLY A 89 9.24 -13.45 9.84
CA GLY A 89 9.55 -14.87 9.72
C GLY A 89 10.35 -15.38 10.92
N PRO A 90 10.43 -16.70 11.15
CA PRO A 90 11.23 -17.27 12.21
C PRO A 90 12.70 -16.85 12.07
N TYR A 91 13.35 -16.60 13.20
CA TYR A 91 14.76 -16.28 13.28
C TYR A 91 15.45 -17.25 14.26
N LEU A 92 16.46 -17.96 13.77
CA LEU A 92 17.25 -18.91 14.55
C LEU A 92 18.67 -18.36 14.71
N PRO A 93 19.10 -17.96 15.91
CA PRO A 93 20.45 -17.46 16.14
C PRO A 93 21.52 -18.44 15.64
N GLY A 94 22.49 -17.92 14.88
CA GLY A 94 23.58 -18.73 14.30
C GLY A 94 23.21 -19.54 13.07
N ILE A 95 21.92 -19.65 12.71
CA ILE A 95 21.44 -20.40 11.54
C ILE A 95 20.86 -19.45 10.49
N SER A 96 19.99 -18.53 10.91
CA SER A 96 19.36 -17.58 9.99
C SER A 96 20.40 -16.59 9.45
N PRO A 97 20.50 -16.41 8.11
CA PRO A 97 21.44 -15.47 7.53
C PRO A 97 21.06 -14.03 7.90
N GLU A 98 22.04 -13.14 7.98
CA GLU A 98 21.76 -11.71 8.03
C GLU A 98 21.30 -11.24 6.66
N ILE A 99 20.04 -10.80 6.56
CA ILE A 99 19.42 -10.42 5.27
C ILE A 99 19.34 -8.91 5.10
N TYR A 100 19.48 -8.14 6.18
CA TYR A 100 19.38 -6.69 6.14
C TYR A 100 20.63 -6.04 6.71
N LEU A 101 21.49 -5.55 5.83
CA LEU A 101 22.61 -4.71 6.23
C LEU A 101 22.07 -3.35 6.70
N GLN A 102 22.72 -2.76 7.71
CA GLN A 102 22.32 -1.45 8.23
C GLN A 102 22.25 -0.37 7.14
N LYS A 103 23.17 -0.42 6.16
CA LYS A 103 23.18 0.48 5.00
C LYS A 103 21.91 0.33 4.13
N ASP A 104 21.37 -0.89 4.00
CA ASP A 104 20.17 -1.16 3.22
C ASP A 104 18.91 -0.73 3.96
N LEU A 105 18.85 -0.94 5.28
CA LEU A 105 17.78 -0.42 6.12
C LEU A 105 17.73 1.11 6.06
N ASN A 106 18.89 1.76 6.18
CA ASN A 106 19.00 3.22 6.05
C ASN A 106 18.54 3.68 4.66
N ARG A 107 18.97 3.01 3.60
CA ARG A 107 18.54 3.32 2.22
C ARG A 107 17.02 3.20 2.04
N MET A 108 16.39 2.15 2.59
CA MET A 108 14.94 1.95 2.49
C MET A 108 14.16 2.97 3.33
N ASN A 109 14.61 3.24 4.56
CA ASN A 109 13.97 4.18 5.49
C ASN A 109 14.06 5.63 4.97
N HIS A 110 15.14 5.98 4.27
CA HIS A 110 15.37 7.31 3.70
C HIS A 110 15.17 7.36 2.19
N ALA A 111 14.41 6.41 1.62
CA ALA A 111 14.09 6.40 0.20
C ALA A 111 13.37 7.70 -0.20
N THR A 112 13.82 8.32 -1.29
CA THR A 112 13.26 9.54 -1.86
C THR A 112 12.94 9.35 -3.34
N VAL A 113 12.07 10.22 -3.87
CA VAL A 113 11.79 10.35 -5.29
C VAL A 113 11.87 11.82 -5.69
N THR A 114 12.02 12.09 -6.99
CA THR A 114 12.02 13.45 -7.52
C THR A 114 10.65 13.79 -8.12
N TYR A 115 10.09 14.94 -7.75
CA TYR A 115 8.86 15.47 -8.32
C TYR A 115 8.98 16.99 -8.44
N GLY A 116 8.72 17.56 -9.62
CA GLY A 116 8.84 19.00 -9.85
C GLY A 116 10.26 19.55 -9.63
N GLY A 117 11.30 18.71 -9.75
CA GLY A 117 12.69 19.09 -9.47
C GLY A 117 13.10 18.96 -7.99
N GLU A 118 12.15 18.72 -7.08
CA GLU A 118 12.42 18.57 -5.65
C GLU A 118 12.47 17.10 -5.21
N LYS A 119 13.28 16.82 -4.20
CA LYS A 119 13.31 15.49 -3.55
C LYS A 119 12.26 15.44 -2.45
N ILE A 120 11.34 14.49 -2.57
CA ILE A 120 10.34 14.18 -1.55
C ILE A 120 10.51 12.76 -1.02
N LYS A 121 10.05 12.49 0.20
CA LYS A 121 10.13 11.14 0.78
C LYS A 121 9.26 10.18 -0.04
N TYR A 122 9.75 8.96 -0.23
CA TYR A 122 9.03 7.92 -0.98
C TYR A 122 7.64 7.64 -0.37
N TYR A 123 7.54 7.60 0.97
CA TYR A 123 6.26 7.44 1.65
C TYR A 123 5.25 8.53 1.25
N ASP A 124 5.66 9.80 1.28
CA ASP A 124 4.80 10.94 0.95
C ASP A 124 4.36 10.89 -0.51
N ALA A 125 5.27 10.56 -1.43
CA ALA A 125 4.94 10.35 -2.83
C ALA A 125 3.89 9.25 -3.04
N THR A 126 3.98 8.13 -2.29
CA THR A 126 2.92 7.10 -2.36
C THR A 126 1.58 7.59 -1.80
N GLN A 127 1.56 8.50 -0.83
CA GLN A 127 0.32 9.12 -0.34
C GLN A 127 -0.27 10.08 -1.39
N MET A 128 0.58 10.86 -2.06
CA MET A 128 0.17 11.71 -3.18
C MET A 128 -0.45 10.90 -4.31
N GLN A 129 0.21 9.81 -4.73
CA GLN A 129 -0.33 8.88 -5.73
C GLN A 129 -1.71 8.34 -5.33
N ARG A 130 -1.85 7.87 -4.08
CA ARG A 130 -3.13 7.38 -3.55
C ARG A 130 -4.22 8.45 -3.56
N SER A 131 -3.88 9.71 -3.33
CA SER A 131 -4.81 10.83 -3.42
C SER A 131 -5.30 11.04 -4.87
N MET A 132 -4.38 11.01 -5.84
CA MET A 132 -4.73 11.10 -7.26
C MET A 132 -5.61 9.92 -7.72
N GLU A 133 -5.25 8.69 -7.34
CA GLU A 133 -6.03 7.48 -7.60
C GLU A 133 -7.46 7.57 -6.99
N ARG A 134 -7.61 8.17 -5.81
CA ARG A 134 -8.92 8.41 -5.18
C ARG A 134 -9.76 9.41 -5.99
N LYS A 135 -9.16 10.51 -6.47
CA LYS A 135 -9.83 11.49 -7.32
C LYS A 135 -10.31 10.87 -8.63
N ILE A 136 -9.48 10.05 -9.28
CA ILE A 136 -9.86 9.30 -10.49
C ILE A 136 -11.04 8.38 -10.21
N ARG A 137 -11.03 7.62 -9.10
CA ARG A 137 -12.17 6.77 -8.73
C ARG A 137 -13.44 7.59 -8.49
N ALA A 138 -13.35 8.77 -7.89
CA ALA A 138 -14.51 9.63 -7.68
C ALA A 138 -15.12 10.05 -9.03
N THR A 139 -14.30 10.54 -9.96
CA THR A 139 -14.77 10.96 -11.29
C THR A 139 -15.33 9.78 -12.11
N LYS A 140 -14.75 8.57 -12.01
CA LYS A 140 -15.32 7.37 -12.66
C LYS A 140 -16.70 7.01 -12.13
N ARG A 141 -16.97 7.22 -10.83
CA ARG A 141 -18.30 7.03 -10.25
C ARG A 141 -19.29 8.09 -10.75
N GLU A 142 -18.86 9.35 -10.84
CA GLU A 142 -19.64 10.43 -11.44
C GLU A 142 -20.06 10.07 -12.88
N LEU A 143 -19.10 9.61 -13.70
CA LEU A 143 -19.36 9.18 -15.07
C LEU A 143 -20.35 8.01 -15.18
N ALA A 144 -20.24 7.01 -14.30
CA ALA A 144 -21.19 5.90 -14.28
C ALA A 144 -22.61 6.40 -13.94
N ALA A 145 -22.74 7.34 -13.00
CA ALA A 145 -24.03 7.92 -12.63
C ALA A 145 -24.63 8.79 -13.75
N TYR A 146 -23.83 9.64 -14.40
CA TYR A 146 -24.30 10.49 -15.50
C TYR A 146 -24.70 9.69 -16.74
N ASP A 147 -23.99 8.61 -17.05
CA ASP A 147 -24.35 7.71 -18.16
C ASP A 147 -25.72 7.06 -17.93
N GLU A 148 -25.96 6.58 -16.71
CA GLU A 148 -27.24 5.96 -16.32
C GLU A 148 -28.39 6.97 -16.31
N ALA A 149 -28.13 8.20 -15.82
CA ALA A 149 -29.13 9.27 -15.77
C ALA A 149 -29.36 9.97 -17.13
N GLY A 150 -28.55 9.66 -18.15
CA GLY A 150 -28.63 10.31 -19.46
C GLY A 150 -28.14 11.77 -19.50
N PHE A 151 -27.38 12.21 -18.50
CA PHE A 151 -26.86 13.60 -18.39
C PHE A 151 -25.61 13.79 -19.26
N LYS A 152 -25.82 14.04 -20.55
CA LYS A 152 -24.75 14.06 -21.57
C LYS A 152 -23.71 15.17 -21.37
N ASP A 153 -24.14 16.36 -20.98
CA ASP A 153 -23.23 17.50 -20.81
C ASP A 153 -22.33 17.32 -19.58
N ASP A 154 -22.92 16.90 -18.46
CA ASP A 154 -22.17 16.53 -17.25
C ASP A 154 -21.22 15.35 -17.50
N PHE A 155 -21.66 14.36 -18.29
CA PHE A 155 -20.81 13.25 -18.70
C PHE A 155 -19.61 13.73 -19.54
N ALA A 156 -19.80 14.67 -20.46
CA ALA A 156 -18.71 15.23 -21.25
C ALA A 156 -17.72 16.01 -20.37
N ALA A 157 -18.22 16.87 -19.47
CA ALA A 157 -17.37 17.62 -18.54
C ALA A 157 -16.58 16.70 -17.59
N ALA A 158 -17.22 15.69 -17.02
CA ALA A 158 -16.56 14.70 -16.17
C ALA A 158 -15.55 13.83 -16.95
N SER A 159 -15.79 13.59 -18.24
CA SER A 159 -14.85 12.88 -19.11
C SER A 159 -13.57 13.70 -19.28
N ALA A 160 -13.70 15.00 -19.57
CA ALA A 160 -12.57 15.95 -19.63
C ALA A 160 -11.75 15.97 -18.33
N LYS A 161 -12.43 16.08 -17.20
CA LYS A 161 -11.82 16.00 -15.87
C LYS A 161 -11.07 14.67 -15.66
N LEU A 162 -11.67 13.53 -16.04
CA LEU A 162 -11.03 12.21 -15.90
C LEU A 162 -9.76 12.10 -16.74
N LYS A 163 -9.77 12.63 -17.97
CA LYS A 163 -8.58 12.66 -18.83
C LYS A 163 -7.45 13.47 -18.18
N ALA A 164 -7.73 14.69 -17.74
CA ALA A 164 -6.74 15.54 -17.08
C ALA A 164 -6.17 14.88 -15.81
N GLN A 165 -7.00 14.22 -15.01
CA GLN A 165 -6.55 13.49 -13.82
C GLN A 165 -5.64 12.30 -14.15
N ARG A 166 -5.95 11.54 -15.21
CA ARG A 166 -5.12 10.42 -15.68
C ARG A 166 -3.78 10.90 -16.23
N ASP A 167 -3.80 11.98 -17.00
CA ASP A 167 -2.59 12.59 -17.55
C ASP A 167 -1.69 13.10 -16.40
N GLY A 168 -2.28 13.76 -15.39
CA GLY A 168 -1.56 14.18 -14.19
C GLY A 168 -0.99 13.03 -13.36
N LEU A 169 -1.72 11.92 -13.19
CA LEU A 169 -1.20 10.73 -12.50
C LEU A 169 -0.07 10.06 -13.31
N ASN A 170 -0.21 9.99 -14.64
CA ASN A 170 0.82 9.43 -15.51
C ASN A 170 2.11 10.26 -15.42
N ASP A 171 2.00 11.59 -15.48
CA ASP A 171 3.13 12.48 -15.34
C ASP A 171 3.77 12.36 -13.95
N PHE A 172 2.96 12.35 -12.89
CA PHE A 172 3.44 12.12 -11.53
C PHE A 172 4.24 10.80 -11.41
N CYS A 173 3.71 9.69 -11.91
CA CYS A 173 4.41 8.39 -11.90
C CYS A 173 5.68 8.43 -12.76
N LYS A 174 5.66 9.13 -13.91
CA LYS A 174 6.82 9.28 -14.79
C LYS A 174 7.96 10.05 -14.12
N GLN A 175 7.64 11.13 -13.41
CA GLN A 175 8.61 11.93 -12.68
C GLN A 175 9.17 11.17 -11.47
N THR A 176 8.28 10.62 -10.64
CA THR A 176 8.65 9.95 -9.37
C THR A 176 9.19 8.54 -9.55
N LYS A 177 9.03 7.94 -10.74
CA LYS A 177 9.31 6.52 -11.02
C LYS A 177 8.48 5.55 -10.18
N LEU A 178 7.40 6.01 -9.56
CA LEU A 178 6.46 5.14 -8.89
C LEU A 178 5.66 4.31 -9.91
N LEU A 179 5.42 3.06 -9.58
CA LEU A 179 4.55 2.20 -10.37
C LEU A 179 3.09 2.61 -10.19
N ARG A 180 2.42 2.86 -11.31
CA ARG A 180 0.97 3.11 -11.34
C ARG A 180 0.22 1.85 -10.91
N GLN A 181 -0.76 2.02 -10.01
CA GLN A 181 -1.55 0.93 -9.45
C GLN A 181 -2.96 0.95 -10.05
N ASN A 182 -3.09 0.44 -11.28
CA ASN A 182 -4.34 0.50 -12.05
C ASN A 182 -5.53 -0.13 -11.32
N GLU A 183 -5.29 -1.18 -10.54
CA GLU A 183 -6.31 -1.86 -9.74
C GLU A 183 -6.88 -0.96 -8.65
N ARG A 184 -6.13 0.06 -8.21
CA ARG A 184 -6.66 1.07 -7.29
C ARG A 184 -7.57 2.07 -7.96
N GLU A 185 -7.61 2.16 -9.28
CA GLU A 185 -8.50 3.08 -9.99
C GLU A 185 -9.80 2.42 -10.45
N GLN A 186 -9.97 1.12 -10.23
CA GLN A 186 -11.15 0.38 -10.65
C GLN A 186 -12.37 0.80 -9.84
N VAL A 187 -13.53 0.83 -10.51
CA VAL A 187 -14.82 1.26 -9.97
C VAL A 187 -15.90 0.38 -10.58
N LEU A 188 -16.75 -0.19 -9.73
CA LEU A 188 -17.95 -0.91 -10.18
C LEU A 188 -18.89 0.06 -10.92
N GLY A 189 -19.39 -0.33 -12.09
CA GLY A 189 -20.24 0.51 -12.94
C GLY A 189 -19.49 1.38 -13.95
N TYR A 190 -18.16 1.52 -13.83
CA TYR A 190 -17.33 2.16 -14.87
C TYR A 190 -16.58 1.08 -15.67
N SER A 191 -17.17 0.63 -16.77
CA SER A 191 -16.66 -0.47 -17.61
C SER A 191 -15.98 0.02 -18.90
N HIS A 192 -15.64 -0.92 -19.79
CA HIS A 192 -15.19 -0.61 -21.15
C HIS A 192 -16.20 0.25 -21.93
N SER A 193 -17.51 0.09 -21.69
CA SER A 193 -18.56 0.88 -22.35
C SER A 193 -18.46 2.37 -21.98
N GLN A 194 -18.51 2.70 -20.68
CA GLN A 194 -18.35 4.06 -20.20
C GLN A 194 -17.00 4.65 -20.60
N ALA A 195 -15.94 3.84 -20.59
CA ALA A 195 -14.62 4.27 -21.03
C ALA A 195 -14.60 4.65 -22.52
N ALA A 196 -15.24 3.86 -23.39
CA ALA A 196 -15.35 4.19 -24.81
C ALA A 196 -16.15 5.48 -25.03
N LYS A 197 -17.31 5.63 -24.38
CA LYS A 197 -18.13 6.84 -24.43
C LYS A 197 -17.34 8.08 -23.98
N ALA A 198 -16.61 7.97 -22.87
CA ALA A 198 -15.79 9.06 -22.34
C ALA A 198 -14.66 9.47 -23.31
N VAL A 199 -14.07 8.52 -24.04
CA VAL A 199 -13.07 8.84 -25.08
C VAL A 199 -13.72 9.53 -26.29
N TRP A 200 -14.89 9.07 -26.71
CA TRP A 200 -15.62 9.66 -27.83
C TRP A 200 -16.16 11.06 -27.55
N ALA A 201 -16.43 11.39 -26.28
CA ALA A 201 -16.85 12.74 -25.88
C ALA A 201 -15.82 13.83 -26.25
N PHE A 202 -14.56 13.47 -26.49
CA PHE A 202 -13.49 14.39 -26.92
C PHE A 202 -13.31 14.53 -28.42
N ARG A 203 -13.94 13.66 -29.22
CA ARG A 203 -13.78 13.63 -30.69
C ARG A 203 -14.86 14.43 -31.41
N ARG A 204 -15.73 15.11 -30.68
CA ARG A 204 -16.74 16.03 -31.20
C ARG A 204 -16.22 17.46 -31.14
#